data_AF-A0A016X087-F1
#
_entry.id   AF-A0A016X087-F1
#
_cell.length_a   1.000
_cell.length_b   1.000
_cell.length_c   1.000
_cell.angle_alpha   90.00
_cell.angle_beta   90.00
_cell.angle_gamma   90.00
#
_symmetry.space_group_name_H-M   'P 1'
#
loop_
_entity.id
_entity.type
_entity.pdbx_description
1 polymer ?
#
loop_
_entity_poly.entity_id
_entity_poly.type
_entity_poly.pdbx_seq_one_letter_code
_entity_poly.pdbx_strand_id
1 'polypeptide(L)'
;MEDHKLDVRNETVLELINRQKRLLEAQIREMEAFLGRQEKALNDEYARVDDRVSTVMKREFELLHDRLDGRANDQVEVLIDILNAQKEEMQQLKQTIQRMEQSSNVEAAAPDDAITVNVNASRTQRSLSGEKVHLAAEQHSLNEEGEDYWSRQVNEVADPSNDDEPAVKTRRVHDDSPRVPSSRVPSPRVPSILDQINDLEEEITQMERDLEYFPFRDPDDRCESLLTTMRCAFCDAEGEHFSDACLVFRSGDERFDIIRAKDWCTFCIRDCSRNIPCRLRERQCWYCTRVADTVFSDLRPRDRGHHRSLCNVPDKRHLARERLFNAREELRRLRKKAEGPSTSRE
;
A
#
# COMPACT_ATOMS: atom_id res chain seq x y z
N MET A 1 16.45 -55.25 -67.36
CA MET A 1 17.50 -55.50 -66.33
C MET A 1 17.70 -54.29 -65.41
N GLU A 2 17.51 -53.06 -65.89
CA GLU A 2 17.61 -51.85 -65.06
C GLU A 2 16.44 -51.68 -64.08
N ASP A 3 15.20 -51.96 -64.50
CA ASP A 3 14.03 -51.88 -63.61
C ASP A 3 14.14 -52.79 -62.38
N HIS A 4 14.67 -54.00 -62.57
CA HIS A 4 14.86 -54.94 -61.46
C HIS A 4 15.93 -54.49 -60.45
N LYS A 5 16.93 -53.69 -60.88
CA LYS A 5 17.95 -53.10 -60.00
C LYS A 5 17.41 -51.90 -59.22
N LEU A 6 16.50 -51.14 -59.83
CA LEU A 6 15.82 -50.02 -59.17
C LEU A 6 14.88 -50.54 -58.06
N ASP A 7 14.16 -51.63 -58.33
CA ASP A 7 13.22 -52.21 -57.38
C ASP A 7 13.91 -52.73 -56.11
N VAL A 8 15.02 -53.47 -56.28
CA VAL A 8 15.83 -53.98 -55.15
C VAL A 8 16.44 -52.85 -54.31
N ARG A 9 16.82 -51.73 -54.95
CA ARG A 9 17.33 -50.54 -54.23
C ARG A 9 16.23 -49.86 -53.42
N ASN A 10 15.03 -49.74 -53.97
CA ASN A 10 13.89 -49.16 -53.28
C ASN A 10 13.50 -49.99 -52.06
N GLU A 11 13.48 -51.32 -52.19
CA GLU A 11 13.18 -52.25 -51.09
C GLU A 11 14.20 -52.12 -49.96
N THR A 12 15.49 -52.05 -50.28
CA THR A 12 16.57 -51.85 -49.29
C THR A 12 16.43 -50.52 -48.52
N VAL A 13 16.05 -49.44 -49.21
CA VAL A 13 15.83 -48.13 -48.59
C VAL A 13 14.62 -48.16 -47.66
N LEU A 14 13.53 -48.81 -48.07
CA LEU A 14 12.34 -48.97 -47.23
C LEU A 14 12.62 -49.78 -45.96
N GLU A 15 13.43 -50.83 -46.04
CA GLU A 15 13.85 -51.59 -44.86
C GLU A 15 14.66 -50.73 -43.88
N LEU A 16 15.58 -49.90 -44.40
CA LEU A 16 16.37 -48.99 -43.58
C LEU A 16 15.50 -47.96 -42.86
N ILE A 17 14.55 -47.35 -43.59
CA ILE A 17 13.59 -46.38 -43.03
C ILE A 17 12.73 -47.05 -41.96
N ASN A 18 12.22 -48.25 -42.21
CA ASN A 18 11.42 -48.99 -41.24
C ASN A 18 12.22 -49.34 -39.98
N ARG A 19 13.50 -49.70 -40.12
CA ARG A 19 14.39 -49.95 -38.98
C ARG A 19 14.61 -48.67 -38.16
N GLN A 20 14.90 -47.55 -38.82
CA GLN A 20 15.09 -46.26 -38.15
C GLN A 20 13.81 -45.78 -37.45
N LYS A 21 12.65 -45.94 -38.10
CA LYS A 21 11.34 -45.65 -37.51
C LYS A 21 11.12 -46.42 -36.21
N ARG A 22 11.38 -47.74 -36.21
CA ARG A 22 11.24 -48.57 -34.99
C ARG A 22 12.19 -48.13 -33.87
N LEU A 23 13.41 -47.72 -34.20
CA LEU A 23 14.38 -47.21 -33.22
C LEU A 23 13.88 -45.90 -32.59
N LEU A 24 13.38 -44.97 -33.40
CA LEU A 24 12.80 -43.71 -32.92
C LEU A 24 11.56 -43.96 -32.06
N GLU A 25 10.66 -44.85 -32.47
CA GLU A 25 9.48 -45.23 -31.69
C GLU A 25 9.83 -45.89 -30.35
N ALA A 26 10.97 -46.60 -30.27
CA ALA A 26 11.46 -47.15 -29.02
C ALA A 26 12.03 -46.04 -28.10
N GLN A 27 12.81 -45.11 -28.66
CA GLN A 27 13.36 -43.97 -27.92
C GLN A 27 12.26 -43.03 -27.41
N ILE A 28 11.24 -42.76 -28.22
CA ILE A 28 10.08 -41.94 -27.81
C ILE A 28 9.39 -42.59 -26.61
N ARG A 29 9.12 -43.90 -26.66
CA ARG A 29 8.50 -44.63 -25.54
C ARG A 29 9.35 -44.62 -24.28
N GLU A 30 10.67 -44.70 -24.41
CA GLU A 30 11.59 -44.59 -23.28
C GLU A 30 11.54 -43.19 -22.65
N MET A 31 11.55 -42.14 -23.47
CA MET A 31 11.42 -40.76 -23.02
C MET A 31 10.07 -40.50 -22.34
N GLU A 32 8.96 -40.98 -22.90
CA GLU A 32 7.63 -40.87 -22.30
C GLU A 32 7.58 -41.55 -20.93
N ALA A 33 8.14 -42.76 -20.82
CA ALA A 33 8.20 -43.47 -19.55
C ALA A 33 9.09 -42.75 -18.52
N PHE A 34 10.17 -42.10 -18.96
CA PHE A 34 11.03 -41.30 -18.09
C PHE A 34 10.31 -40.04 -17.59
N LEU A 35 9.65 -39.30 -18.49
CA LEU A 35 8.87 -38.11 -18.15
C LEU A 35 7.73 -38.46 -17.18
N GLY A 36 7.00 -39.54 -17.42
CA GLY A 36 5.92 -39.98 -16.52
C GLY A 36 6.43 -40.33 -15.12
N ARG A 37 7.66 -40.85 -14.97
CA ARG A 37 8.27 -41.06 -13.65
C ARG A 37 8.64 -39.76 -12.96
N GLN A 38 9.18 -38.79 -13.70
CA GLN A 38 9.53 -37.48 -13.14
C GLN A 38 8.30 -36.68 -12.73
N GLU A 39 7.26 -36.67 -13.56
CA GLU A 39 5.99 -36.01 -13.25
C GLU A 39 5.36 -36.59 -11.99
N LYS A 40 5.33 -37.92 -11.86
CA LYS A 40 4.85 -38.58 -10.64
C LYS A 40 5.67 -38.18 -9.41
N ALA A 41 7.00 -38.16 -9.51
CA ALA A 41 7.87 -37.78 -8.40
C ALA A 41 7.64 -36.33 -7.96
N LEU A 42 7.49 -35.40 -8.92
CA LEU A 42 7.17 -34.01 -8.64
C LEU A 42 5.80 -33.87 -7.97
N ASN A 43 4.77 -34.55 -8.47
CA ASN A 43 3.44 -34.53 -7.87
C ASN A 43 3.44 -35.07 -6.43
N ASP A 44 4.19 -36.14 -6.17
CA ASP A 44 4.34 -36.69 -4.82
C ASP A 44 5.07 -35.69 -3.89
N GLU A 45 6.06 -34.94 -4.38
CA GLU A 45 6.71 -33.88 -3.60
C GLU A 45 5.78 -32.69 -3.34
N TYR A 46 5.03 -32.23 -4.34
CA TYR A 46 4.04 -31.18 -4.18
C TYR A 46 2.99 -31.54 -3.13
N ALA A 47 2.48 -32.78 -3.16
CA ALA A 47 1.51 -33.26 -2.15
C ALA A 47 2.10 -33.23 -0.72
N ARG A 48 3.39 -33.54 -0.56
CA ARG A 48 4.07 -33.45 0.75
C ARG A 48 4.26 -32.00 1.20
N VAL A 49 4.58 -31.10 0.28
CA VAL A 49 4.72 -29.67 0.60
C VAL A 49 3.37 -29.09 1.01
N ASP A 50 2.31 -29.43 0.29
CA ASP A 50 0.94 -28.98 0.59
C ASP A 50 0.48 -29.44 1.99
N ASP A 51 0.74 -30.70 2.35
CA ASP A 51 0.46 -31.22 3.69
C ASP A 51 1.28 -30.51 4.79
N ARG A 52 2.56 -30.21 4.51
CA ARG A 52 3.41 -29.43 5.44
C ARG A 52 2.93 -28.00 5.60
N VAL A 53 2.49 -27.35 4.53
CA VAL A 53 1.94 -25.98 4.60
C VAL A 53 0.62 -25.98 5.35
N SER A 54 -0.26 -26.93 5.05
CA SER A 54 -1.55 -27.08 5.73
C SER A 54 -1.39 -27.33 7.24
N THR A 55 -0.42 -28.15 7.64
CA THR A 55 -0.14 -28.42 9.06
C THR A 55 0.44 -27.20 9.77
N VAL A 56 1.35 -26.46 9.15
CA VAL A 56 1.89 -25.21 9.71
C VAL A 56 0.78 -24.16 9.85
N MET A 57 -0.06 -23.97 8.82
CA MET A 57 -1.16 -23.02 8.87
C MET A 57 -2.16 -23.35 9.99
N LYS A 58 -2.57 -24.61 10.12
CA LYS A 58 -3.48 -25.04 11.21
C LYS A 58 -2.90 -24.69 12.59
N ARG A 59 -1.62 -25.00 12.81
CA ARG A 59 -0.94 -24.68 14.07
C ARG A 59 -0.90 -23.18 14.36
N GLU A 60 -0.61 -22.35 13.34
CA GLU A 60 -0.59 -20.89 13.51
C GLU A 60 -1.98 -20.33 13.78
N PHE A 61 -3.03 -20.89 13.15
CA PHE A 61 -4.41 -20.52 13.43
C PHE A 61 -4.82 -20.88 14.86
N GLU A 62 -4.46 -22.06 15.36
CA GLU A 62 -4.68 -22.46 16.75
C GLU A 62 -3.99 -21.49 17.72
N LEU A 63 -2.72 -21.14 17.49
CA LEU A 63 -1.99 -20.17 18.31
C LEU A 63 -2.55 -18.74 18.25
N LEU A 64 -3.13 -18.34 17.12
CA LEU A 64 -3.84 -17.07 16.99
C LEU A 64 -5.16 -17.09 17.77
N HIS A 65 -5.91 -18.18 17.67
CA HIS A 65 -7.17 -18.37 18.38
C HIS A 65 -6.96 -18.31 19.90
N ASP A 66 -5.99 -19.05 20.43
CA ASP A 66 -5.65 -19.04 21.86
C ASP A 66 -5.26 -17.64 22.37
N ARG A 67 -4.53 -16.86 21.56
CA ARG A 67 -4.14 -15.49 21.92
C ARG A 67 -5.33 -14.52 21.92
N LEU A 68 -6.25 -14.69 20.98
CA LEU A 68 -7.42 -13.83 20.87
C LEU A 68 -8.43 -14.15 21.98
N ASP A 69 -8.68 -15.42 22.25
CA ASP A 69 -9.57 -15.85 23.32
C ASP A 69 -9.01 -15.48 24.69
N GLY A 70 -7.70 -15.65 24.93
CA GLY A 70 -7.04 -15.20 26.16
C GLY A 70 -7.17 -13.69 26.37
N ARG A 71 -6.84 -12.89 25.34
CA ARG A 71 -6.88 -11.42 25.45
C ARG A 71 -8.31 -10.87 25.59
N ALA A 72 -9.29 -11.48 24.93
CA ALA A 72 -10.70 -11.08 25.05
C ALA A 72 -11.24 -11.35 26.46
N ASN A 73 -10.89 -12.50 27.05
CA ASN A 73 -11.31 -12.84 28.40
C ASN A 73 -10.68 -11.92 29.45
N ASP A 74 -9.38 -11.63 29.35
CA ASP A 74 -8.69 -10.71 30.28
C ASP A 74 -9.28 -9.28 30.21
N GLN A 75 -9.62 -8.79 29.01
CA GLN A 75 -10.24 -7.47 28.85
C GLN A 75 -11.66 -7.41 29.41
N VAL A 76 -12.43 -8.48 29.24
CA VAL A 76 -13.79 -8.59 29.79
C VAL A 76 -13.75 -8.65 31.32
N GLU A 77 -12.80 -9.37 31.91
CA GLU A 77 -12.62 -9.45 33.36
C GLU A 77 -12.31 -8.08 33.97
N VAL A 78 -11.37 -7.33 33.39
CA VAL A 78 -11.07 -5.95 33.82
C VAL A 78 -12.30 -5.03 33.72
N LEU A 79 -13.11 -5.16 32.66
CA LEU A 79 -14.33 -4.36 32.52
C LEU A 79 -15.39 -4.72 33.55
N ILE A 80 -15.50 -6.00 33.94
CA ILE A 80 -16.40 -6.45 35.01
C ILE A 80 -15.98 -5.87 36.35
N ASP A 81 -14.68 -5.85 36.65
CA ASP A 81 -14.14 -5.27 37.89
C ASP A 81 -14.42 -3.76 37.98
N ILE A 82 -14.21 -3.02 36.88
CA ILE A 82 -14.54 -1.59 36.80
C ILE A 82 -16.04 -1.36 37.02
N LEU A 83 -16.90 -2.19 36.41
CA LEU A 83 -18.35 -2.10 36.58
C LEU A 83 -18.79 -2.33 38.04
N ASN A 84 -18.16 -3.30 38.71
CA ASN A 84 -18.44 -3.58 40.11
C ASN A 84 -17.99 -2.43 41.02
N ALA A 85 -16.80 -1.87 40.80
CA ALA A 85 -16.31 -0.72 41.55
C ALA A 85 -17.22 0.51 41.38
N GLN A 86 -17.64 0.83 40.15
CA GLN A 86 -18.59 1.92 39.90
C GLN A 86 -19.95 1.69 40.57
N LYS A 87 -20.42 0.44 40.61
CA LYS A 87 -21.66 0.09 41.29
C LYS A 87 -21.56 0.31 42.81
N GLU A 88 -20.43 -0.03 43.41
CA GLU A 88 -20.17 0.22 44.84
C GLU A 88 -20.10 1.73 45.14
N GLU A 89 -19.37 2.50 44.34
CA GLU A 89 -19.32 3.96 44.47
C GLU A 89 -20.72 4.60 44.36
N MET A 90 -21.53 4.14 43.40
CA MET A 90 -22.91 4.60 43.26
C MET A 90 -23.77 4.28 44.49
N GLN A 91 -23.58 3.10 45.10
CA GLN A 91 -24.28 2.75 46.33
C GLN A 91 -23.85 3.62 47.51
N GLN A 92 -22.55 3.89 47.64
CA GLN A 92 -22.02 4.78 48.68
C GLN A 92 -22.54 6.22 48.50
N LEU A 93 -22.58 6.72 47.27
CA LEU A 93 -23.12 8.04 46.95
C LEU A 93 -24.62 8.11 47.30
N LYS A 94 -25.39 7.08 46.93
CA LYS A 94 -26.81 7.00 47.26
C LYS A 94 -27.07 7.00 48.77
N GLN A 95 -26.28 6.25 49.55
CA GLN A 95 -26.38 6.26 51.00
C GLN A 95 -26.01 7.62 51.60
N THR A 96 -25.05 8.32 51.01
CA THR A 96 -24.61 9.64 51.46
C THR A 96 -25.70 10.69 51.20
N ILE A 97 -26.31 10.68 50.02
CA ILE A 97 -27.47 11.52 49.69
C ILE A 97 -28.61 11.27 50.67
N GLN A 98 -28.96 9.99 50.93
CA GLN A 98 -30.02 9.65 51.86
C GLN A 98 -29.74 10.13 53.28
N ARG A 99 -28.48 10.09 53.74
CA ARG A 99 -28.07 10.66 55.03
C ARG A 99 -28.24 12.18 55.07
N MET A 100 -27.81 12.88 54.01
CA MET A 100 -27.96 14.34 53.92
C MET A 100 -29.43 14.77 53.92
N GLU A 101 -30.30 14.05 53.21
CA GLU A 101 -31.74 14.29 53.18
C GLU A 101 -32.38 14.08 54.57
N GLN A 102 -31.93 13.08 55.32
CA GLN A 102 -32.42 12.82 56.68
C GLN A 102 -31.95 13.89 57.68
N SER A 103 -30.72 14.39 57.58
CA SER A 103 -30.22 15.49 58.42
C SER A 103 -30.91 16.82 58.10
N SER A 104 -31.22 17.09 56.83
CA SER A 104 -31.92 18.32 56.42
C SER A 104 -33.37 18.38 56.92
N ASN A 105 -34.02 17.23 57.16
CA ASN A 105 -35.39 17.17 57.69
C ASN A 105 -35.47 17.39 59.22
N VAL A 106 -34.35 17.38 59.94
CA VAL A 106 -34.33 17.65 61.39
C VAL A 106 -34.19 19.15 61.69
N GLU A 107 -33.65 19.94 60.77
CA GLU A 107 -33.50 21.40 60.93
C GLU A 107 -34.74 22.22 60.52
N ALA A 108 -35.74 21.60 59.87
CA ALA A 108 -36.97 22.27 59.43
C ALA A 108 -38.12 22.28 60.49
N ALA A 109 -37.83 21.88 61.74
CA ALA A 109 -38.81 21.78 62.83
C ALA A 109 -38.59 22.80 63.96
N ALA A 110 -38.16 24.02 63.63
CA ALA A 110 -38.24 25.19 64.53
C ALA A 110 -39.06 26.31 63.85
N PRO A 111 -39.95 27.01 64.57
CA PRO A 111 -40.97 27.86 63.96
C PRO A 111 -40.47 29.28 63.71
N ASP A 112 -41.03 29.87 62.65
CA ASP A 112 -41.11 31.30 62.30
C ASP A 112 -39.80 32.11 62.33
N ASP A 113 -39.23 32.33 61.15
CA ASP A 113 -39.15 33.70 60.63
C ASP A 113 -39.08 33.69 59.10
N ALA A 114 -39.95 34.49 58.50
CA ALA A 114 -40.15 34.59 57.07
C ALA A 114 -38.93 35.20 56.37
N ILE A 115 -38.24 34.40 55.54
CA ILE A 115 -37.41 34.91 54.44
C ILE A 115 -37.88 34.25 53.15
N THR A 116 -38.66 34.99 52.38
CA THR A 116 -39.01 34.67 51.00
C THR A 116 -37.77 34.79 50.10
N VAL A 117 -37.02 33.70 49.95
CA VAL A 117 -36.03 33.59 48.87
C VAL A 117 -36.74 33.08 47.62
N ASN A 118 -36.96 34.01 46.68
CA ASN A 118 -37.48 33.74 45.35
C ASN A 118 -36.45 32.94 44.54
N VAL A 119 -36.60 31.60 44.49
CA VAL A 119 -35.82 30.76 43.58
C VAL A 119 -36.63 30.58 42.31
N ASN A 120 -36.21 31.32 41.28
CA ASN A 120 -36.71 31.23 39.92
C ASN A 120 -36.32 29.86 39.35
N ALA A 121 -37.13 28.83 39.58
CA ALA A 121 -37.00 27.55 38.91
C ALA A 121 -37.50 27.71 37.47
N SER A 122 -36.61 28.09 36.56
CA SER A 122 -36.85 28.01 35.12
C SER A 122 -37.04 26.55 34.72
N ARG A 123 -38.30 26.11 34.77
CA ARG A 123 -38.77 24.84 34.22
C ARG A 123 -38.57 24.87 32.71
N THR A 124 -37.40 24.45 32.23
CA THR A 124 -37.18 24.22 30.81
C THR A 124 -37.87 22.92 30.43
N GLN A 125 -39.15 23.01 30.03
CA GLN A 125 -39.76 21.96 29.22
C GLN A 125 -39.04 21.94 27.87
N ARG A 126 -38.04 21.06 27.73
CA ARG A 126 -37.56 20.67 26.40
C ARG A 126 -38.57 19.68 25.82
N SER A 127 -39.48 20.22 25.03
CA SER A 127 -40.29 19.45 24.09
C SER A 127 -39.33 18.86 23.05
N LEU A 128 -39.28 17.53 22.95
CA LEU A 128 -38.60 16.84 21.86
C LEU A 128 -39.52 16.91 20.64
N SER A 129 -39.37 17.95 19.83
CA SER A 129 -39.89 17.95 18.46
C SER A 129 -39.03 16.99 17.63
N GLY A 130 -39.65 15.94 17.12
CA GLY A 130 -39.01 14.98 16.21
C GLY A 130 -38.52 15.68 14.94
N GLU A 131 -37.22 15.92 14.90
CA GLU A 131 -36.54 16.44 13.73
C GLU A 131 -36.19 15.25 12.81
N LYS A 132 -36.92 15.16 11.70
CA LYS A 132 -36.66 14.22 10.62
C LYS A 132 -35.25 14.48 10.08
N VAL A 133 -34.36 13.52 10.31
CA VAL A 133 -33.07 13.44 9.62
C VAL A 133 -33.33 13.18 8.13
N HIS A 134 -33.20 14.21 7.31
CA HIS A 134 -33.06 14.05 5.87
C HIS A 134 -31.66 13.50 5.59
N LEU A 135 -31.58 12.22 5.23
CA LEU A 135 -30.40 11.65 4.58
C LEU A 135 -30.31 12.26 3.18
N ALA A 136 -29.42 13.23 3.01
CA ALA A 136 -29.01 13.68 1.69
C ALA A 136 -28.17 12.55 1.07
N ALA A 137 -28.78 11.82 0.14
CA ALA A 137 -28.06 10.97 -0.79
C ALA A 137 -27.37 11.88 -1.81
N GLU A 138 -26.08 12.10 -1.62
CA GLU A 138 -25.23 12.71 -2.65
C GLU A 138 -24.98 11.68 -3.75
N GLN A 139 -25.88 11.68 -4.74
CA GLN A 139 -25.55 11.29 -6.10
C GLN A 139 -24.72 12.42 -6.71
N HIS A 140 -23.39 12.32 -6.63
CA HIS A 140 -22.51 13.13 -7.44
C HIS A 140 -22.31 12.47 -8.81
N SER A 141 -22.96 13.12 -9.77
CA SER A 141 -22.78 13.13 -11.22
C SER A 141 -21.48 12.50 -11.75
N LEU A 142 -21.68 11.40 -12.48
CA LEU A 142 -20.90 11.04 -13.65
C LEU A 142 -20.92 12.20 -14.67
N ASN A 143 -19.76 12.40 -15.32
CA ASN A 143 -19.48 13.19 -16.54
C ASN A 143 -18.58 14.41 -16.27
N GLU A 144 -17.26 14.22 -16.44
CA GLU A 144 -16.32 15.22 -17.02
C GLU A 144 -14.84 14.75 -17.06
N GLU A 145 -14.52 13.45 -16.87
CA GLU A 145 -13.11 12.96 -16.88
C GLU A 145 -12.63 12.38 -18.23
N GLY A 146 -13.30 12.69 -19.34
CA GLY A 146 -12.97 12.14 -20.67
C GLY A 146 -11.91 12.92 -21.46
N GLU A 147 -11.63 14.17 -21.11
CA GLU A 147 -10.77 15.05 -21.92
C GLU A 147 -9.29 15.10 -21.49
N ASP A 148 -8.96 14.64 -20.27
CA ASP A 148 -7.58 14.66 -19.76
C ASP A 148 -6.76 13.41 -20.15
N TYR A 149 -7.43 12.37 -20.66
CA TYR A 149 -6.79 11.11 -21.03
C TYR A 149 -5.98 11.19 -22.33
N TRP A 150 -6.52 11.86 -23.37
CA TRP A 150 -5.83 11.99 -24.67
C TRP A 150 -4.70 13.01 -24.65
N SER A 151 -4.83 14.11 -23.88
CA SER A 151 -3.79 15.14 -23.74
C SER A 151 -2.48 14.62 -23.14
N ARG A 152 -2.52 13.51 -22.38
CA ARG A 152 -1.33 12.89 -21.76
C ARG A 152 -0.49 12.04 -22.70
N GLN A 153 -1.03 11.60 -23.85
CA GLN A 153 -0.31 10.74 -24.79
C GLN A 153 0.39 11.52 -25.92
N VAL A 154 -0.01 12.78 -26.17
CA VAL A 154 0.49 13.58 -27.31
C VAL A 154 1.72 14.43 -26.99
N ASN A 155 2.06 14.66 -25.72
CA ASN A 155 3.27 15.41 -25.33
C ASN A 155 4.59 14.63 -25.51
N GLU A 156 4.55 13.36 -25.95
CA GLU A 156 5.75 12.54 -26.21
C GLU A 156 6.26 12.63 -27.67
N VAL A 157 5.70 13.50 -28.53
CA VAL A 157 6.11 13.61 -29.95
C VAL A 157 6.45 15.02 -30.44
N ALA A 158 6.50 16.02 -29.56
CA ALA A 158 6.96 17.36 -29.92
C ALA A 158 8.25 17.71 -29.17
N ASP A 159 9.36 17.18 -29.68
CA ASP A 159 10.69 17.75 -29.45
C ASP A 159 11.00 18.70 -30.62
N PRO A 160 11.05 20.02 -30.39
CA PRO A 160 11.90 20.88 -31.18
C PRO A 160 13.00 21.47 -30.30
N SER A 161 14.21 21.12 -30.68
CA SER A 161 15.48 21.82 -30.43
C SER A 161 15.35 23.19 -29.78
N ASN A 162 16.02 23.36 -28.64
CA ASN A 162 16.64 24.63 -28.32
C ASN A 162 18.10 24.38 -27.97
N ASP A 163 18.95 24.66 -28.96
CA ASP A 163 20.29 25.17 -28.76
C ASP A 163 20.21 26.43 -27.89
N ASP A 164 20.89 26.44 -26.75
CA ASP A 164 21.41 27.67 -26.16
C ASP A 164 22.68 27.35 -25.36
N GLU A 165 23.79 27.88 -25.87
CA GLU A 165 25.13 27.85 -25.27
C GLU A 165 25.18 28.49 -23.87
N PRO A 166 26.02 28.00 -22.94
CA PRO A 166 26.36 28.74 -21.74
C PRO A 166 27.45 29.80 -22.02
N ALA A 167 27.07 31.07 -21.92
CA ALA A 167 28.00 32.20 -21.94
C ALA A 167 29.01 32.15 -20.78
N VAL A 168 30.28 32.03 -21.15
CA VAL A 168 31.47 32.19 -20.30
C VAL A 168 31.48 33.57 -19.65
N LYS A 169 31.44 33.63 -18.30
CA LYS A 169 31.83 34.83 -17.53
C LYS A 169 33.13 34.58 -16.78
N THR A 170 34.15 35.24 -17.30
CA THR A 170 35.51 35.43 -16.79
C THR A 170 35.59 35.79 -15.31
N ARG A 171 36.44 35.05 -14.60
CA ARG A 171 37.09 35.38 -13.33
C ARG A 171 37.70 36.79 -13.37
N ARG A 172 37.40 37.60 -12.36
CA ARG A 172 38.32 38.63 -11.85
C ARG A 172 38.60 38.36 -10.38
N VAL A 173 39.86 38.12 -10.10
CA VAL A 173 40.46 38.00 -8.78
C VAL A 173 40.59 39.42 -8.23
N HIS A 174 40.00 39.69 -7.07
CA HIS A 174 40.47 40.75 -6.20
C HIS A 174 40.72 40.14 -4.82
N ASP A 175 42.01 40.17 -4.50
CA ASP A 175 42.65 39.91 -3.23
C ASP A 175 42.38 41.11 -2.31
N ASP A 176 41.65 40.89 -1.22
CA ASP A 176 41.64 41.78 -0.06
C ASP A 176 41.39 40.96 1.21
N SER A 177 42.50 40.71 1.90
CA SER A 177 42.72 40.50 3.33
C SER A 177 41.51 40.15 4.26
N PRO A 178 41.61 39.06 5.04
CA PRO A 178 40.49 38.53 5.81
C PRO A 178 40.24 39.31 7.11
N ARG A 179 39.13 40.06 7.17
CA ARG A 179 38.51 40.41 8.46
C ARG A 179 37.67 39.24 8.93
N VAL A 180 38.20 38.50 9.90
CA VAL A 180 37.51 37.43 10.63
C VAL A 180 36.17 37.95 11.17
N PRO A 181 35.01 37.48 10.66
CA PRO A 181 33.75 37.66 11.35
C PRO A 181 33.77 36.70 12.53
N SER A 182 33.74 37.28 13.73
CA SER A 182 33.57 36.57 15.00
C SER A 182 32.46 35.52 14.86
N SER A 183 32.89 34.26 14.71
CA SER A 183 32.01 33.11 14.59
C SER A 183 31.46 32.82 15.99
N ARG A 184 30.41 33.56 16.37
CA ARG A 184 29.48 33.06 17.37
C ARG A 184 28.85 31.81 16.77
N VAL A 185 29.37 30.65 17.16
CA VAL A 185 28.73 29.35 16.96
C VAL A 185 27.28 29.51 17.43
N PRO A 186 26.27 29.38 16.53
CA PRO A 186 24.88 29.38 16.95
C PRO A 186 24.69 28.22 17.92
N SER A 187 24.43 28.54 19.19
CA SER A 187 24.00 27.54 20.16
C SER A 187 22.80 26.78 19.58
N PRO A 188 22.75 25.44 19.66
CA PRO A 188 21.59 24.67 19.22
C PRO A 188 20.38 25.15 20.02
N ARG A 189 19.50 25.93 19.38
CA ARG A 189 18.22 26.27 19.99
C ARG A 189 17.39 25.00 19.93
N VAL A 190 16.97 24.52 21.10
CA VAL A 190 15.98 23.44 21.18
C VAL A 190 14.72 23.96 20.48
N PRO A 191 14.22 23.30 19.42
CA PRO A 191 13.03 23.76 18.70
C PRO A 191 11.87 23.90 19.67
N SER A 192 11.17 25.04 19.61
CA SER A 192 9.95 25.23 20.38
C SER A 192 8.90 24.20 19.95
N ILE A 193 7.95 23.87 20.83
CA ILE A 193 6.79 23.04 20.47
C ILE A 193 6.02 23.69 19.30
N LEU A 194 5.96 25.03 19.26
CA LEU A 194 5.32 25.76 18.17
C LEU A 194 6.07 25.61 16.84
N ASP A 195 7.41 25.58 16.87
CA ASP A 195 8.21 25.36 15.66
C ASP A 195 7.95 23.95 15.11
N GLN A 196 7.92 22.94 16.00
CA GLN A 196 7.61 21.56 15.62
C GLN A 196 6.19 21.39 15.05
N ILE A 197 5.21 22.13 15.58
CA ILE A 197 3.84 22.14 15.04
C ILE A 197 3.83 22.69 13.61
N ASN A 198 4.49 23.83 13.38
CA ASN A 198 4.55 24.45 12.05
C ASN A 198 5.27 23.56 11.03
N ASP A 199 6.42 22.99 11.41
CA ASP A 199 7.19 22.09 10.54
C ASP A 199 6.35 20.86 10.13
N LEU A 200 5.61 20.29 11.09
CA LEU A 200 4.77 19.12 10.84
C LEU A 200 3.51 19.45 10.04
N GLU A 201 2.94 20.65 10.19
CA GLU A 201 1.84 21.14 9.33
C GLU A 201 2.28 21.31 7.88
N GLU A 202 3.48 21.85 7.66
CA GLU A 202 4.07 21.96 6.32
C GLU A 202 4.34 20.57 5.73
N GLU A 203 4.89 19.64 6.52
CA GLU A 203 5.12 18.26 6.10
C GLU A 203 3.81 17.54 5.73
N ILE A 204 2.75 17.68 6.55
CA ILE A 204 1.42 17.13 6.26
C ILE A 204 0.85 17.72 4.97
N THR A 205 0.96 19.03 4.78
CA THR A 205 0.51 19.70 3.56
C THR A 205 1.25 19.17 2.34
N GLN A 206 2.55 18.94 2.45
CA GLN A 206 3.34 18.35 1.37
C GLN A 206 2.94 16.89 1.11
N MET A 207 2.78 16.07 2.15
CA MET A 207 2.31 14.69 2.04
C MET A 207 0.93 14.59 1.40
N GLU A 208 0.00 15.50 1.71
CA GLU A 208 -1.33 15.54 1.10
C GLU A 208 -1.25 15.79 -0.41
N ARG A 209 -0.48 16.81 -0.83
CA ARG A 209 -0.24 17.09 -2.26
C ARG A 209 0.42 15.92 -2.97
N ASP A 210 1.47 15.35 -2.39
CA ASP A 210 2.21 14.24 -2.99
C ASP A 210 1.37 12.95 -3.05
N LEU A 211 0.44 12.77 -2.10
CA LEU A 211 -0.45 11.61 -2.05
C LEU A 211 -1.58 11.68 -3.10
N GLU A 212 -2.05 12.89 -3.43
CA GLU A 212 -3.03 13.14 -4.48
C GLU A 212 -2.53 12.63 -5.84
N TYR A 213 -1.29 12.94 -6.17
CA TYR A 213 -0.63 12.51 -7.41
C TYR A 213 0.14 11.18 -7.29
N PHE A 214 0.00 10.48 -6.15
CA PHE A 214 0.69 9.21 -5.94
C PHE A 214 0.21 8.17 -6.96
N PRO A 215 1.14 7.53 -7.70
CA PRO A 215 0.76 6.65 -8.79
C PRO A 215 -0.03 5.44 -8.30
N PHE A 216 -0.97 4.99 -9.11
CA PHE A 216 -1.72 3.75 -8.90
C PHE A 216 -1.78 2.93 -10.20
N ARG A 217 -2.07 1.64 -10.06
CA ARG A 217 -2.41 0.75 -11.19
C ARG A 217 -3.90 0.84 -11.40
N ASP A 218 -4.31 1.22 -12.60
CA ASP A 218 -5.71 1.17 -12.99
C ASP A 218 -6.04 -0.27 -13.47
N PRO A 219 -6.90 -1.02 -12.76
CA PRO A 219 -7.33 -2.35 -13.18
C PRO A 219 -8.28 -2.31 -14.37
N ASP A 220 -8.92 -1.17 -14.64
CA ASP A 220 -9.85 -0.96 -15.74
C ASP A 220 -9.17 -0.42 -17.00
N ASP A 221 -7.83 -0.32 -16.98
CA ASP A 221 -6.98 -0.11 -18.16
C ASP A 221 -6.99 -1.37 -19.05
N ARG A 222 -8.19 -1.68 -19.53
CA ARG A 222 -8.52 -2.70 -20.51
C ARG A 222 -8.25 -2.12 -21.86
N CYS A 223 -7.68 -2.93 -22.72
CA CYS A 223 -7.42 -2.45 -24.05
C CYS A 223 -8.55 -2.81 -25.01
N GLU A 224 -9.40 -1.83 -25.29
CA GLU A 224 -10.50 -1.96 -26.25
C GLU A 224 -10.02 -2.16 -27.70
N SER A 225 -8.72 -2.00 -27.98
CA SER A 225 -8.16 -1.97 -29.34
C SER A 225 -6.77 -2.58 -29.53
N LEU A 226 -6.25 -3.36 -28.56
CA LEU A 226 -4.95 -4.01 -28.75
C LEU A 226 -4.98 -5.08 -29.83
N LEU A 227 -3.84 -5.23 -30.50
CA LEU A 227 -3.51 -6.38 -31.32
C LEU A 227 -3.76 -7.65 -30.49
N THR A 228 -4.69 -8.50 -30.95
CA THR A 228 -5.08 -9.79 -30.35
C THR A 228 -3.92 -10.76 -30.11
N THR A 229 -2.70 -10.42 -30.56
CA THR A 229 -1.49 -11.22 -30.45
C THR A 229 -0.61 -10.89 -29.24
N MET A 230 -0.90 -9.82 -28.49
CA MET A 230 -0.13 -9.48 -27.29
C MET A 230 -0.50 -10.41 -26.12
N ARG A 231 0.50 -11.08 -25.53
CA ARG A 231 0.36 -11.91 -24.32
C ARG A 231 0.79 -11.16 -23.08
N CYS A 232 0.03 -11.30 -21.99
CA CYS A 232 0.45 -10.84 -20.67
C CYS A 232 1.70 -11.62 -20.21
N ALA A 233 2.76 -10.93 -19.79
CA ALA A 233 4.00 -11.58 -19.34
C ALA A 233 3.83 -12.46 -18.08
N PHE A 234 2.72 -12.27 -17.35
CA PHE A 234 2.48 -12.87 -16.04
C PHE A 234 1.49 -14.03 -16.10
N CYS A 235 0.26 -13.79 -16.57
CA CYS A 235 -0.78 -14.81 -16.67
C CYS A 235 -0.97 -15.40 -18.07
N ASP A 236 -0.15 -14.96 -19.05
CA ASP A 236 -0.15 -15.45 -20.43
C ASP A 236 -1.47 -15.27 -21.21
N ALA A 237 -2.45 -14.54 -20.65
CA ALA A 237 -3.69 -14.16 -21.35
C ALA A 237 -3.41 -13.30 -22.60
N GLU A 238 -4.14 -13.55 -23.67
CA GLU A 238 -3.97 -12.91 -24.99
C GLU A 238 -4.97 -11.76 -25.17
N GLY A 239 -4.47 -10.55 -25.47
CA GLY A 239 -5.29 -9.41 -25.91
C GLY A 239 -6.25 -8.81 -24.87
N GLU A 240 -6.40 -9.40 -23.69
CA GLU A 240 -7.37 -8.95 -22.69
C GLU A 240 -6.92 -7.70 -21.91
N HIS A 241 -5.62 -7.60 -21.59
CA HIS A 241 -5.06 -6.53 -20.76
C HIS A 241 -3.56 -6.33 -21.00
N PHE A 242 -3.06 -5.14 -20.68
CA PHE A 242 -1.61 -4.91 -20.60
C PHE A 242 -1.02 -5.65 -19.41
N SER A 243 0.24 -6.09 -19.51
CA SER A 243 0.92 -6.75 -18.37
C SER A 243 0.90 -5.89 -17.10
N ASP A 244 0.94 -4.55 -17.24
CA ASP A 244 0.86 -3.60 -16.14
C ASP A 244 -0.46 -3.66 -15.34
N ALA A 245 -1.56 -4.02 -16.02
CA ALA A 245 -2.92 -4.09 -15.51
C ALA A 245 -3.38 -5.54 -15.19
N CYS A 246 -2.44 -6.49 -15.09
CA CYS A 246 -2.78 -7.88 -14.81
C CYS A 246 -3.57 -8.04 -13.49
N LEU A 247 -4.78 -8.62 -13.58
CA LEU A 247 -5.67 -8.84 -12.45
C LEU A 247 -5.34 -10.13 -11.67
N VAL A 248 -4.68 -11.09 -12.31
CA VAL A 248 -4.28 -12.37 -11.69
C VAL A 248 -3.12 -12.15 -10.72
N PHE A 249 -2.12 -11.39 -11.15
CA PHE A 249 -0.94 -11.04 -10.35
C PHE A 249 -0.94 -9.55 -10.15
N ARG A 250 -1.32 -9.08 -8.96
CA ARG A 250 -1.49 -7.63 -8.70
C ARG A 250 -0.25 -6.99 -8.12
N SER A 251 0.46 -7.73 -7.26
CA SER A 251 1.66 -7.24 -6.57
C SER A 251 2.86 -7.13 -7.53
N GLY A 252 3.56 -6.00 -7.49
CA GLY A 252 4.81 -5.79 -8.20
C GLY A 252 5.88 -6.80 -7.79
N ASP A 253 5.92 -7.20 -6.52
CA ASP A 253 6.90 -8.16 -6.00
C ASP A 253 6.64 -9.57 -6.55
N GLU A 254 5.37 -10.02 -6.59
CA GLU A 254 4.98 -11.30 -7.21
C GLU A 254 5.34 -11.33 -8.70
N ARG A 255 5.05 -10.23 -9.40
CA ARG A 255 5.38 -10.08 -10.83
C ARG A 255 6.90 -10.13 -11.05
N PHE A 256 7.67 -9.52 -10.17
CA PHE A 256 9.12 -9.57 -10.21
C PHE A 256 9.64 -11.00 -10.02
N ASP A 257 9.08 -11.74 -9.07
CA ASP A 257 9.42 -13.14 -8.82
C ASP A 257 9.09 -14.05 -10.01
N ILE A 258 7.96 -13.83 -10.69
CA ILE A 258 7.60 -14.55 -11.93
C ILE A 258 8.63 -14.31 -13.02
N ILE A 259 9.01 -13.04 -13.27
CA ILE A 259 10.01 -12.71 -14.29
C ILE A 259 11.37 -13.32 -13.96
N ARG A 260 11.76 -13.30 -12.68
CA ARG A 260 13.00 -13.95 -12.22
C ARG A 260 12.95 -15.46 -12.41
N ALA A 261 11.82 -16.12 -12.12
CA ALA A 261 11.63 -17.55 -12.30
C ALA A 261 11.65 -17.96 -13.78
N LYS A 262 11.09 -17.12 -14.67
CA LYS A 262 11.16 -17.28 -16.14
C LYS A 262 12.56 -16.97 -16.70
N ASP A 263 13.49 -16.47 -15.89
CA ASP A 263 14.80 -15.97 -16.32
C ASP A 263 14.70 -14.87 -17.41
N TRP A 264 13.64 -14.06 -17.33
CA TRP A 264 13.41 -12.97 -18.27
C TRP A 264 14.07 -11.68 -17.79
N CYS A 265 14.36 -10.79 -18.75
CA CYS A 265 15.00 -9.52 -18.43
C CYS A 265 14.02 -8.56 -17.74
N THR A 266 14.42 -8.03 -16.60
CA THR A 266 13.60 -7.14 -15.76
C THR A 266 13.29 -5.79 -16.41
N PHE A 267 14.01 -5.39 -17.46
CA PHE A 267 13.79 -4.14 -18.19
C PHE A 267 12.82 -4.30 -19.36
N CYS A 268 12.84 -5.45 -20.05
CA CYS A 268 12.02 -5.71 -21.24
C CYS A 268 10.85 -6.67 -20.99
N ILE A 269 10.81 -7.33 -19.82
CA ILE A 269 9.86 -8.40 -19.44
C ILE A 269 9.71 -9.49 -20.51
N ARG A 270 10.79 -9.76 -21.23
CA ARG A 270 10.89 -10.74 -22.32
C ARG A 270 12.21 -11.48 -22.23
N ASP A 271 12.32 -12.56 -22.99
CA ASP A 271 13.60 -13.22 -23.25
C ASP A 271 14.48 -12.29 -24.09
N CYS A 272 15.47 -11.71 -23.43
CA CYS A 272 16.45 -10.80 -24.02
C CYS A 272 17.80 -11.55 -23.94
N SER A 273 18.52 -11.68 -25.07
CA SER A 273 19.78 -12.43 -25.12
C SER A 273 20.78 -11.91 -24.09
N ARG A 274 21.24 -12.78 -23.18
CA ARG A 274 22.13 -12.42 -22.06
C ARG A 274 23.44 -11.73 -22.48
N ASN A 275 23.88 -11.93 -23.72
CA ASN A 275 25.13 -11.38 -24.26
C ASN A 275 24.99 -9.95 -24.81
N ILE A 276 23.77 -9.40 -24.91
CA ILE A 276 23.52 -8.07 -25.46
C ILE A 276 22.81 -7.22 -24.40
N PRO A 277 23.34 -6.02 -24.05
CA PRO A 277 22.64 -5.11 -23.16
C PRO A 277 21.23 -4.80 -23.68
N CYS A 278 20.23 -4.94 -22.81
CA CYS A 278 18.86 -4.62 -23.17
C CYS A 278 18.74 -3.13 -23.53
N ARG A 279 18.17 -2.82 -24.71
CA ARG A 279 17.94 -1.43 -25.17
C ARG A 279 17.03 -0.61 -24.25
N LEU A 280 16.20 -1.29 -23.45
CA LEU A 280 15.29 -0.64 -22.51
C LEU A 280 15.91 -0.41 -21.14
N ARG A 281 17.19 -0.76 -20.94
CA ARG A 281 17.89 -0.63 -19.65
C ARG A 281 18.00 0.82 -19.17
N GLU A 282 18.15 1.76 -20.11
CA GLU A 282 18.28 3.19 -19.81
C GLU A 282 16.93 3.88 -19.57
N ARG A 283 15.82 3.22 -19.89
CA ARG A 283 14.49 3.78 -19.65
C ARG A 283 14.18 3.74 -18.16
N GLN A 284 13.81 4.89 -17.62
CA GLN A 284 13.36 4.99 -16.24
C GLN A 284 11.94 4.43 -16.08
N CYS A 285 11.67 3.86 -14.92
CA CYS A 285 10.33 3.41 -14.57
C CYS A 285 9.42 4.63 -14.32
N TRP A 286 8.32 4.74 -15.06
CA TRP A 286 7.33 5.81 -14.93
C TRP A 286 6.86 6.02 -13.48
N TYR A 287 6.50 4.93 -12.79
CA TYR A 287 6.07 4.99 -11.39
C TYR A 287 7.15 5.53 -10.46
N CYS A 288 8.41 5.11 -10.65
CA CYS A 288 9.53 5.58 -9.84
C CYS A 288 9.84 7.06 -10.09
N THR A 289 9.79 7.50 -11.35
CA THR A 289 10.01 8.90 -11.72
C THR A 289 8.95 9.80 -11.07
N ARG A 290 7.69 9.36 -11.03
CA ARG A 290 6.59 10.12 -10.40
C ARG A 290 6.76 10.37 -8.91
N VAL A 291 7.43 9.47 -8.19
CA VAL A 291 7.66 9.62 -6.74
C VAL A 291 9.09 10.07 -6.41
N ALA A 292 9.95 10.31 -7.41
CA ALA A 292 11.36 10.60 -7.18
C ALA A 292 11.60 11.90 -6.40
N ASP A 293 10.79 12.92 -6.69
CA ASP A 293 10.93 14.27 -6.14
C ASP A 293 9.84 14.59 -5.10
N THR A 294 9.31 13.56 -4.43
CA THR A 294 8.28 13.70 -3.39
C THR A 294 8.78 13.25 -2.02
N VAL A 295 7.99 13.55 -0.98
CA VAL A 295 8.24 13.05 0.39
C VAL A 295 8.17 11.52 0.51
N PHE A 296 7.68 10.83 -0.53
CA PHE A 296 7.58 9.37 -0.61
C PHE A 296 8.66 8.74 -1.50
N SER A 297 9.72 9.48 -1.83
CA SER A 297 10.83 9.00 -2.67
C SER A 297 11.52 7.76 -2.12
N ASP A 298 11.48 7.54 -0.81
CA ASP A 298 12.03 6.37 -0.14
C ASP A 298 11.20 5.09 -0.36
N LEU A 299 9.94 5.20 -0.82
CA LEU A 299 9.10 4.04 -1.18
C LEU A 299 9.53 3.39 -2.51
N ARG A 300 10.45 4.02 -3.25
CA ARG A 300 11.01 3.45 -4.49
C ARG A 300 11.83 2.18 -4.21
N PRO A 301 11.73 1.17 -5.08
CA PRO A 301 12.69 0.07 -5.11
C PRO A 301 14.13 0.56 -5.15
N ARG A 302 15.00 -0.02 -4.32
CA ARG A 302 16.45 0.20 -4.35
C ARG A 302 17.11 -0.75 -5.34
N ASP A 303 16.64 -0.76 -6.58
CA ASP A 303 17.18 -1.57 -7.65
C ASP A 303 17.92 -0.71 -8.69
N ARG A 304 18.49 -1.38 -9.70
CA ARG A 304 19.20 -0.72 -10.82
C ARG A 304 18.25 -0.32 -11.95
N GLY A 305 16.94 -0.23 -11.68
CA GLY A 305 15.88 -0.04 -12.67
C GLY A 305 15.14 -1.33 -13.01
N HIS A 306 13.91 -1.15 -13.49
CA HIS A 306 12.96 -2.22 -13.82
C HIS A 306 11.90 -1.70 -14.79
N HIS A 307 11.22 -2.63 -15.45
CA HIS A 307 10.03 -2.33 -16.26
C HIS A 307 8.86 -1.91 -15.35
N ARG A 308 8.04 -0.93 -15.77
CA ARG A 308 6.91 -0.40 -14.96
C ARG A 308 5.97 -1.47 -14.40
N SER A 309 5.79 -2.56 -15.13
CA SER A 309 4.94 -3.70 -14.72
C SER A 309 5.47 -4.51 -13.56
N LEU A 310 6.73 -4.32 -13.19
CA LEU A 310 7.36 -4.93 -12.01
C LEU A 310 7.46 -3.95 -10.83
N CYS A 311 7.08 -2.69 -11.01
CA CYS A 311 7.23 -1.68 -9.96
C CYS A 311 6.23 -1.93 -8.82
N ASN A 312 6.70 -1.94 -7.58
CA ASN A 312 5.86 -2.07 -6.39
C ASN A 312 5.44 -0.70 -5.79
N VAL A 313 5.86 0.42 -6.37
CA VAL A 313 5.46 1.76 -5.88
C VAL A 313 3.94 1.91 -5.82
N PRO A 314 3.15 1.54 -6.88
CA PRO A 314 1.69 1.64 -6.82
C PRO A 314 1.05 0.86 -5.66
N ASP A 315 1.67 -0.26 -5.27
CA ASP A 315 1.15 -1.12 -4.20
C ASP A 315 1.38 -0.50 -2.82
N LYS A 316 2.35 0.41 -2.69
CA LYS A 316 2.73 1.09 -1.44
C LYS A 316 1.92 2.34 -1.12
N ARG A 317 0.87 2.65 -1.89
CA ARG A 317 0.00 3.82 -1.61
C ARG A 317 -0.62 3.76 -0.21
N HIS A 318 -0.87 2.57 0.32
CA HIS A 318 -1.36 2.39 1.69
C HIS A 318 -0.33 2.84 2.74
N LEU A 319 0.96 2.58 2.54
CA LEU A 319 2.03 3.05 3.42
C LEU A 319 2.13 4.57 3.42
N ALA A 320 1.96 5.21 2.25
CA ALA A 320 1.93 6.66 2.14
C ALA A 320 0.74 7.27 2.93
N ARG A 321 -0.44 6.64 2.85
CA ARG A 321 -1.63 7.02 3.66
C ARG A 321 -1.38 6.85 5.15
N GLU A 322 -0.77 5.75 5.56
CA GLU A 322 -0.44 5.47 6.96
C GLU A 322 0.53 6.51 7.53
N ARG A 323 1.57 6.90 6.77
CA ARG A 323 2.48 7.99 7.17
C ARG A 323 1.76 9.31 7.39
N LEU A 324 0.90 9.69 6.45
CA LEU A 324 0.08 10.90 6.58
C LEU A 324 -0.83 10.84 7.81
N PHE A 325 -1.46 9.68 8.06
CA PHE A 325 -2.27 9.47 9.26
C PHE A 325 -1.45 9.65 10.54
N ASN A 326 -0.28 9.02 10.63
CA ASN A 326 0.62 9.10 11.78
C ASN A 326 1.11 10.53 12.02
N ALA A 327 1.46 11.26 10.97
CA ALA A 327 1.84 12.67 11.08
C ALA A 327 0.69 13.54 11.63
N ARG A 328 -0.54 13.32 11.17
CA ARG A 328 -1.74 14.03 11.69
C ARG A 328 -2.05 13.69 13.14
N GLU A 329 -1.83 12.45 13.59
CA GLU A 329 -1.94 12.07 15.00
C GLU A 329 -0.88 12.78 15.86
N GLU A 330 0.37 12.82 15.37
CA GLU A 330 1.46 13.50 16.07
C GLU A 330 1.20 15.00 16.20
N LEU A 331 0.70 15.64 15.13
CA LEU A 331 0.30 17.04 15.17
C LEU A 331 -0.77 17.30 16.23
N ARG A 332 -1.79 16.43 16.31
CA ARG A 332 -2.83 16.52 17.35
C ARG A 332 -2.25 16.37 18.76
N ARG A 333 -1.26 15.49 18.95
CA ARG A 333 -0.57 15.31 20.22
C ARG A 333 0.24 16.56 20.62
N LEU A 334 0.98 17.14 19.68
CA LEU A 334 1.78 18.35 19.92
C LEU A 334 0.89 19.55 20.27
N ARG A 335 -0.24 19.74 19.56
CA ARG A 335 -1.21 20.81 19.87
C ARG A 335 -1.77 20.69 21.29
N LYS A 336 -2.20 19.48 21.70
CA LYS A 336 -2.65 19.23 23.10
C LYS A 336 -1.57 19.55 24.14
N LYS A 337 -0.29 19.25 23.82
CA LYS A 337 0.83 19.56 24.71
C LYS A 337 1.10 21.07 24.81
N ALA A 338 0.90 21.80 23.72
CA ALA A 338 1.04 23.25 23.68
C ALA A 338 -0.07 23.99 24.46
N GLU A 339 -1.30 23.44 24.46
CA GLU A 339 -2.45 24.00 25.20
C GLU A 339 -2.28 23.88 26.73
N GLY A 340 -1.44 22.94 27.21
CA GLY A 340 -1.20 22.72 28.63
C GLY A 340 -2.43 22.19 29.39
N PRO A 341 -2.27 21.74 30.65
CA PRO A 341 -3.43 21.49 31.50
C PRO A 341 -4.09 22.84 31.79
N SER A 342 -5.32 23.04 31.32
CA SER A 342 -6.16 24.18 31.69
C SER A 342 -6.14 24.33 33.20
N THR A 343 -5.36 25.29 33.71
CA THR A 343 -5.43 25.71 35.10
C THR A 343 -6.75 26.45 35.26
N SER A 344 -7.82 25.69 35.48
CA SER A 344 -9.05 26.17 36.10
C SER A 344 -8.67 26.64 37.50
N ARG A 345 -8.24 27.90 37.61
CA ARG A 345 -8.07 28.60 38.86
C ARG A 345 -9.43 29.21 39.18
N GLU A 346 -10.13 28.56 40.11
CA GLU A 346 -11.28 29.09 40.85
C GLU A 346 -10.92 30.34 41.65
#